data_AF-C6HNG5-F1
#
_entry.id   AF-C6HNG5-F1
#
_cell.length_a   1.000
_cell.length_b   1.000
_cell.length_c   1.000
_cell.angle_alpha   90.00
_cell.angle_beta   90.00
_cell.angle_gamma   90.00
#
_symmetry.space_group_name_H-M   'P 1'
#
loop_
_entity.id
_entity.type
_entity.pdbx_description
1 polymer ?
#
loop_
_entity_poly.entity_id
_entity_poly.type
_entity_poly.pdbx_seq_one_letter_code
_entity_poly.pdbx_strand_id
1 'polypeptide(L)'
;MFGSIGASVGLAIAGAMWNNILPSQLYRRLPEQSKDMAAQIFGDMQLQMSYLDGTPERDAIVGAYADVQRKMVIAGVCMMPLVMASIVIWRNVNIKKQEEEEGSQTTGNIF
;
A
#
# COMPACT_ATOMS: atom_id res chain seq x y z
N MET A 1 -11.14 12.65 7.66
CA MET A 1 -10.15 13.52 6.99
C MET A 1 -8.73 12.94 7.04
N PHE A 2 -8.19 12.55 8.20
CA PHE A 2 -6.83 11.96 8.26
C PHE A 2 -6.74 10.53 7.70
N GLY A 3 -7.76 9.68 7.94
CA GLY A 3 -7.79 8.31 7.40
C GLY A 3 -7.86 8.23 5.87
N SER A 4 -8.51 9.20 5.22
CA SER A 4 -8.61 9.25 3.76
C SER A 4 -7.28 9.61 3.09
N ILE A 5 -6.49 10.50 3.71
CA ILE A 5 -5.15 10.86 3.20
C ILE A 5 -4.22 9.65 3.28
N GLY A 6 -4.18 8.97 4.43
CA GLY A 6 -3.38 7.76 4.60
C GLY A 6 -3.77 6.65 3.61
N ALA A 7 -5.08 6.44 3.41
CA ALA A 7 -5.58 5.47 2.44
C ALA A 7 -5.17 5.82 1.00
N SER A 8 -5.27 7.07 0.58
CA SER A 8 -4.85 7.52 -0.75
C SER A 8 -3.35 7.36 -0.98
N VAL A 9 -2.52 7.68 0.02
CA VAL A 9 -1.07 7.47 -0.07
C VAL A 9 -0.73 5.97 -0.18
N GLY A 10 -1.37 5.14 0.64
CA GLY A 10 -1.21 3.69 0.57
C GLY A 10 -1.60 3.12 -0.81
N LEU A 11 -2.73 3.57 -1.35
CA LEU A 11 -3.18 3.17 -2.70
C LEU A 11 -2.18 3.60 -3.78
N ALA A 12 -1.64 4.81 -3.70
CA ALA A 12 -0.68 5.30 -4.68
C ALA A 12 0.61 4.46 -4.69
N ILE A 13 1.13 4.12 -3.51
CA ILE A 13 2.33 3.28 -3.37
C ILE A 13 2.03 1.86 -3.88
N ALA A 14 0.91 1.26 -3.47
CA ALA A 14 0.50 -0.06 -3.93
C ALA A 14 0.30 -0.08 -5.46
N GLY A 15 -0.35 0.94 -6.03
CA GLY A 15 -0.51 1.08 -7.47
C GLY A 15 0.81 1.20 -8.23
N ALA A 16 1.76 1.98 -7.70
CA ALA A 16 3.10 2.09 -8.27
C ALA A 16 3.85 0.76 -8.22
N MET A 17 3.80 0.06 -7.08
CA MET A 17 4.41 -1.27 -6.93
C MET A 17 3.80 -2.30 -7.90
N TRP A 18 2.47 -2.30 -8.04
CA TRP A 18 1.77 -3.20 -8.94
C TRP A 18 2.26 -3.05 -10.38
N ASN A 19 2.26 -1.81 -10.88
CA ASN A 19 2.60 -1.51 -12.27
C ASN A 19 4.09 -1.74 -12.60
N ASN A 20 4.99 -1.62 -11.61
CA ASN A 20 6.42 -1.84 -11.84
C ASN A 20 6.86 -3.30 -11.62
N ILE A 21 6.31 -3.97 -10.60
CA ILE A 21 6.81 -5.28 -10.18
C ILE A 21 6.06 -6.40 -10.89
N LEU A 22 4.73 -6.31 -11.04
CA LEU A 22 3.95 -7.42 -11.59
C LEU A 22 4.32 -7.77 -13.03
N PRO A 23 4.45 -6.82 -13.98
CA PRO A 23 4.84 -7.15 -15.36
C PRO A 23 6.23 -7.80 -15.44
N SER A 24 7.18 -7.30 -14.66
CA SER A 24 8.55 -7.85 -14.58
C SER A 24 8.55 -9.29 -14.04
N GLN A 25 7.79 -9.53 -12.97
CA GLN A 25 7.67 -10.85 -12.35
C GLN A 25 6.92 -11.84 -13.24
N LEU A 26 5.91 -11.38 -13.98
CA LEU A 26 5.14 -12.17 -14.92
C LEU A 26 6.01 -12.59 -16.11
N TYR A 27 6.73 -11.65 -16.74
CA TYR A 27 7.66 -11.95 -17.84
C TYR A 27 8.74 -12.96 -17.45
N ARG A 28 9.23 -12.88 -16.21
CA ARG A 28 10.27 -13.78 -15.70
C ARG A 28 9.76 -15.21 -15.44
N ARG A 29 8.48 -15.37 -15.09
CA ARG A 29 7.88 -16.67 -14.76
C ARG A 29 7.17 -17.34 -15.93
N LEU A 30 6.75 -16.57 -16.94
CA LEU A 30 6.06 -17.12 -18.11
C LEU A 30 6.99 -18.03 -18.95
N PRO A 31 6.42 -19.11 -19.53
CA PRO A 31 7.15 -19.95 -20.48
C PRO A 31 7.50 -19.16 -21.75
N GLU A 32 8.59 -19.53 -22.44
CA GLU A 32 9.12 -18.77 -23.59
C GLU A 32 8.07 -18.47 -24.66
N GLN A 33 7.16 -19.41 -24.89
CA GLN A 33 6.07 -19.31 -25.87
C GLN A 33 5.07 -18.19 -25.56
N SER A 34 4.95 -17.82 -24.28
CA SER A 34 3.94 -16.87 -23.78
C SER A 34 4.57 -15.60 -23.19
N LYS A 35 5.91 -15.46 -23.21
CA LYS A 35 6.62 -14.29 -22.67
C LYS A 35 6.25 -12.99 -23.38
N ASP A 36 6.03 -13.05 -24.69
CA ASP A 36 5.63 -11.86 -25.47
C ASP A 36 4.21 -11.40 -25.12
N MET A 37 3.37 -12.30 -24.62
CA MET A 37 2.01 -11.99 -24.16
C MET A 37 1.98 -11.44 -22.73
N ALA A 38 3.10 -11.34 -22.02
CA ALA A 38 3.14 -10.90 -20.62
C ALA A 38 2.42 -9.56 -20.39
N ALA A 39 2.63 -8.58 -21.28
CA ALA A 39 1.98 -7.27 -21.19
C ALA A 39 0.46 -7.34 -21.44
N GLN A 40 0.04 -8.20 -22.37
CA GLN A 40 -1.37 -8.41 -22.69
C GLN A 40 -2.09 -9.13 -21.55
N ILE A 41 -1.48 -10.17 -20.99
CA ILE A 41 -1.96 -10.89 -19.81
C ILE A 41 -2.04 -9.95 -18.61
N PHE A 42 -1.07 -9.05 -18.42
CA PHE A 42 -1.15 -8.05 -17.34
C PHE A 42 -2.32 -7.07 -17.53
N GLY A 43 -2.59 -6.63 -18.76
CA GLY A 43 -3.65 -5.67 -19.08
C GLY A 43 -5.05 -6.26 -19.16
N ASP A 44 -5.20 -7.57 -19.29
CA ASP A 44 -6.49 -8.25 -19.48
C ASP A 44 -6.76 -9.29 -18.39
N MET A 45 -7.62 -8.91 -17.45
CA MET A 45 -8.05 -9.80 -16.36
C MET A 45 -8.88 -10.99 -16.85
N GLN A 46 -9.65 -10.85 -17.93
CA GLN A 46 -10.41 -11.98 -18.49
C GLN A 46 -9.46 -13.02 -19.08
N LEU A 47 -8.40 -12.56 -19.76
CA LEU A 47 -7.36 -13.45 -20.27
C LEU A 47 -6.66 -14.20 -19.13
N GLN A 48 -6.31 -13.53 -18.03
CA GLN A 48 -5.73 -14.18 -16.84
C GLN A 48 -6.63 -15.29 -16.27
N MET A 49 -7.94 -15.03 -16.18
CA MET A 49 -8.91 -15.99 -15.65
C MET A 49 -9.20 -17.15 -16.63
N SER A 50 -9.01 -16.92 -17.93
CA SER A 50 -9.26 -17.92 -18.98
C SER A 50 -8.28 -19.10 -18.93
N TYR A 51 -7.08 -18.91 -18.38
CA TYR A 51 -6.11 -20.00 -18.19
C TYR A 51 -6.60 -20.97 -17.12
N LEU A 52 -6.66 -22.25 -17.48
CA LEU A 52 -7.05 -23.34 -16.59
C LEU A 52 -6.02 -23.54 -15.46
N ASP A 53 -6.48 -24.00 -14.31
CA ASP A 53 -5.59 -24.35 -13.20
C ASP A 53 -4.68 -25.52 -13.58
N GLY A 54 -3.39 -25.38 -13.27
CA GLY A 54 -2.34 -26.36 -13.61
C GLY A 54 -1.63 -26.12 -14.94
N THR A 55 -1.99 -25.07 -15.71
CA THR A 55 -1.17 -24.64 -16.85
C THR A 55 0.05 -23.84 -16.38
N PRO A 56 1.19 -23.91 -17.09
CA PRO A 56 2.37 -23.14 -16.72
C PRO A 56 2.14 -21.62 -16.76
N GLU A 57 1.22 -21.14 -17.60
CA GLU A 57 0.80 -19.74 -17.64
C GLU A 57 0.05 -19.34 -16.37
N ARG A 58 -0.88 -20.18 -15.90
CA ARG A 58 -1.65 -19.92 -14.68
C ARG A 58 -0.75 -19.93 -13.45
N ASP A 59 0.17 -20.89 -13.36
CA ASP A 59 1.15 -20.95 -12.28
C ASP A 59 2.09 -19.74 -12.29
N ALA A 60 2.49 -19.27 -13.47
CA ALA A 60 3.29 -18.06 -13.62
C ALA A 60 2.52 -16.81 -13.13
N ILE A 61 1.24 -16.68 -13.49
CA ILE A 61 0.37 -15.58 -13.04
C ILE A 61 0.21 -15.62 -11.53
N VAL A 62 -0.21 -16.76 -10.96
CA VAL A 62 -0.41 -16.93 -9.52
C VAL A 62 0.89 -16.67 -8.74
N GLY A 63 2.01 -17.20 -9.23
CA GLY A 63 3.33 -16.97 -8.64
C GLY A 63 3.77 -15.51 -8.68
N ALA A 64 3.45 -14.78 -9.76
CA ALA A 64 3.73 -13.35 -9.87
C ALA A 64 2.86 -12.53 -8.90
N TYR A 65 1.57 -12.86 -8.79
CA TYR A 65 0.66 -12.22 -7.83
C TYR A 65 1.10 -12.43 -6.39
N ALA A 66 1.42 -13.68 -6.01
CA ALA A 66 1.86 -14.02 -4.67
C ALA A 66 3.13 -13.24 -4.27
N ASP A 67 4.07 -13.10 -5.20
CA ASP A 67 5.31 -12.36 -4.97
C ASP A 67 5.09 -10.85 -4.79
N VAL A 68 4.27 -10.24 -5.65
CA VAL A 68 3.92 -8.81 -5.57
C VAL A 68 3.17 -8.52 -4.28
N GLN A 69 2.16 -9.33 -3.96
CA GLN A 69 1.35 -9.15 -2.75
C GLN A 69 2.18 -9.32 -1.48
N ARG A 70 3.10 -10.28 -1.44
CA ARG A 70 4.06 -10.42 -0.33
C ARG A 70 4.91 -9.16 -0.16
N LYS A 71 5.43 -8.59 -1.25
CA LYS A 71 6.22 -7.36 -1.20
C LYS A 71 5.39 -6.16 -0.71
N MET A 72 4.14 -6.03 -1.16
CA MET A 72 3.23 -4.97 -0.71
C MET A 72 2.96 -5.04 0.79
N VAL A 73 2.73 -6.23 1.33
CA VAL A 73 2.53 -6.43 2.78
C VAL A 73 3.80 -6.05 3.56
N ILE A 74 4.98 -6.47 3.09
CA ILE A 74 6.26 -6.11 3.72
C ILE A 74 6.43 -4.59 3.73
N ALA A 75 6.17 -3.91 2.61
CA ALA A 75 6.26 -2.46 2.52
C ALA A 75 5.32 -1.77 3.53
N GLY A 76 4.09 -2.28 3.71
CA GLY A 76 3.16 -1.79 4.72
C GLY A 76 3.67 -1.97 6.15
N VAL A 77 4.23 -3.15 6.47
CA VAL A 77 4.80 -3.42 7.81
C VAL A 77 6.00 -2.53 8.11
N CYS A 78 6.83 -2.22 7.12
CA CYS A 78 7.96 -1.31 7.28
C CYS A 78 7.55 0.12 7.67
N MET A 79 6.30 0.55 7.42
CA MET A 79 5.80 1.84 7.88
C MET A 79 5.33 1.84 9.34
N MET A 80 5.00 0.67 9.91
CA MET A 80 4.55 0.57 11.31
C MET A 80 5.52 1.18 12.35
N PRO A 81 6.85 0.96 12.29
CA PRO A 81 7.76 1.58 13.25
C PRO A 81 7.78 3.12 13.16
N LEU A 82 7.56 3.71 11.98
CA LEU A 82 7.46 5.16 11.83
C LEU A 82 6.20 5.70 12.53
N VAL A 83 5.08 5.00 12.39
CA VAL A 83 3.84 5.35 13.10
C VAL A 83 4.04 5.21 14.61
N MET A 84 4.70 4.15 15.05
CA MET A 84 4.99 3.92 16.47
C MET A 84 5.91 5.01 17.05
N ALA A 85 6.97 5.38 16.34
CA ALA A 85 7.86 6.48 16.74
C ALA A 85 7.10 7.81 16.83
N SER A 86 6.18 8.07 15.89
CA SER A 86 5.34 9.28 15.90
C SER A 86 4.45 9.35 17.14
N ILE A 87 3.89 8.21 17.58
CA ILE A 87 3.09 8.12 18.81
C ILE A 87 3.96 8.36 20.05
N VAL A 88 5.17 7.80 20.10
CA VAL A 88 6.09 7.98 21.24
C VAL A 88 6.56 9.43 21.38
N ILE A 89 6.79 10.13 20.27
CA ILE A 89 7.19 11.54 20.26
C ILE A 89 6.00 12.46 20.61
N TRP A 90 4.77 12.01 20.40
CA TRP A 90 3.58 12.81 20.69
C TRP A 90 3.48 13.08 22.20
N ARG A 91 3.88 14.30 22.61
CA ARG A 91 3.71 14.75 23.99
C ARG A 91 2.24 14.94 24.30
N ASN A 92 1.77 14.26 25.34
CA ASN A 92 0.47 14.51 25.91
C ASN A 92 0.49 15.83 26.69
N VAL A 93 0.17 16.93 26.00
CA VAL A 93 0.05 18.25 26.63
C VAL A 93 -1.26 18.30 27.38
N ASN A 94 -1.18 18.32 28.72
CA ASN A 94 -2.36 18.46 29.57
C ASN A 94 -2.80 19.93 29.59
N ILE A 95 -3.75 20.23 28.71
CA ILE A 95 -4.27 21.58 28.47
C ILE A 95 -4.82 22.21 29.77
N LYS A 96 -5.44 21.42 30.65
CA LYS A 96 -5.97 21.91 31.93
C LYS A 96 -4.88 22.44 32.87
N LYS A 97 -3.71 21.79 32.87
CA LYS A 97 -2.58 22.22 33.71
C LYS A 97 -1.94 23.50 33.15
N GLN A 98 -1.90 23.64 31.82
CA GLN A 98 -1.42 24.88 31.20
C GLN A 98 -2.37 26.06 31.44
N GLU A 99 -3.69 25.85 31.42
CA GLU A 99 -4.68 26.89 31.75
C GLU A 99 -4.60 27.36 33.22
N GLU A 100 -4.23 26.46 34.16
CA GLU A 100 -3.99 26.81 35.57
C GLU A 100 -2.67 27.56 35.80
N GLU A 101 -1.61 27.22 35.06
CA GLU A 101 -0.26 27.81 35.24
C GLU A 101 -0.05 29.12 34.45
N GLU A 102 -0.62 29.26 33.25
CA GLU A 102 -0.43 30.42 32.36
C GLU A 102 -1.65 31.36 32.30
N GLY A 103 -2.76 30.95 32.94
CA GLY A 103 -4.04 31.65 32.89
C GLY A 103 -4.81 31.39 31.59
N SER A 104 -6.14 31.30 31.68
CA SER A 104 -7.03 31.13 30.53
C SER A 104 -6.68 32.11 29.40
N GLN A 105 -6.18 31.62 28.27
CA GLN A 105 -6.08 32.43 27.06
C GLN A 105 -7.49 32.92 26.74
N THR A 106 -7.66 34.24 26.84
CA THR A 106 -8.92 34.98 26.75
C THR A 106 -9.93 34.31 25.84
N THR A 107 -11.03 33.82 26.42
CA THR A 107 -12.25 33.49 25.69
C THR A 107 -12.62 34.74 24.90
N GLY A 108 -12.41 34.71 23.58
CA GLY A 108 -12.73 35.81 22.70
C GLY A 108 -14.18 36.22 22.92
N ASN A 109 -14.38 37.49 23.24
CA ASN A 109 -15.67 38.06 23.60
C ASN A 109 -16.64 37.88 22.43
N ILE A 110 -17.59 36.95 22.59
CA ILE A 110 -18.77 36.84 21.74
C ILE A 110 -19.73 37.97 22.10
N PHE A 111 -19.74 39.01 21.27
CA PHE A 111 -20.90 39.90 21.11
C PHE A 111 -21.77 39.39 19.97
#